data_AF-A0A0A9VUE3-F1
#
_entry.id   AF-A0A0A9VUE3-F1
#
_cell.length_a   1.000
_cell.length_b   1.000
_cell.length_c   1.000
_cell.angle_alpha   90.00
_cell.angle_beta   90.00
_cell.angle_gamma   90.00
#
_symmetry.space_group_name_H-M   'P 1'
#
loop_
_entity.id
_entity.type
_entity.pdbx_description
1 polymer ?
#
loop_
_entity_poly.entity_id
_entity_poly.type
_entity_poly.pdbx_seq_one_letter_code
_entity_poly.pdbx_strand_id
1 'polypeptide(L)'
;TMFEEYFDQIESLSNSYPDYNILINGDFNLPGSCWDGSNDDGLSLLPGDKGRVLLDFMQLLSLKQYNRYANSSNNLLDLCLSSIGILTLNAVSTPIFSIDPAHPPFEF
;
A
#
# COMPACT_ATOMS: atom_id res chain seq x y z
N THR A 1 -4.43 6.03 -17.58
CA THR A 1 -3.40 6.96 -17.02
C THR A 1 -2.18 6.14 -16.63
N MET A 2 -0.99 6.73 -16.44
CA MET A 2 0.20 5.99 -15.96
C MET A 2 -0.07 5.18 -14.68
N PHE A 3 -1.01 5.63 -13.85
CA PHE A 3 -1.41 4.95 -12.62
C PHE A 3 -2.24 3.69 -12.88
N GLU A 4 -3.18 3.73 -13.82
CA GLU A 4 -3.96 2.55 -14.24
C GLU A 4 -3.08 1.56 -15.01
N GLU A 5 -2.24 2.06 -15.93
CA GLU A 5 -1.31 1.22 -16.71
C GLU A 5 -0.32 0.46 -15.83
N TYR A 6 0.07 1.03 -14.69
CA TYR A 6 0.88 0.35 -13.68
C TYR A 6 0.14 -0.87 -13.10
N PHE A 7 -1.14 -0.73 -12.79
CA PHE A 7 -1.95 -1.81 -12.25
C PHE A 7 -2.31 -2.86 -13.28
N ASP A 8 -2.59 -2.47 -14.53
CA ASP A 8 -2.80 -3.41 -15.64
C ASP A 8 -1.58 -4.34 -15.84
N GLN A 9 -0.37 -3.80 -15.67
CA GLN A 9 0.87 -4.60 -15.74
C GLN A 9 0.98 -5.60 -14.58
N ILE A 10 0.61 -5.21 -13.37
CA ILE A 10 0.65 -6.11 -12.22
C ILE A 10 -0.43 -7.19 -12.35
N GLU A 11 -1.62 -6.86 -12.85
CA GLU A 11 -2.66 -7.85 -13.15
C GLU A 11 -2.15 -8.88 -14.17
N SER A 12 -1.54 -8.41 -15.27
CA SER A 12 -0.92 -9.29 -16.27
C SER A 12 0.15 -10.20 -15.68
N LEU A 13 0.98 -9.69 -14.76
CA LEU A 13 1.96 -10.48 -14.02
C LEU A 13 1.30 -11.51 -13.10
N SER A 14 0.27 -11.12 -12.35
CA SER A 14 -0.50 -12.02 -11.47
C SER A 14 -1.10 -13.18 -12.27
N ASN A 15 -1.66 -12.88 -13.44
CA ASN A 15 -2.24 -13.89 -14.33
C ASN A 15 -1.17 -14.83 -14.92
N SER A 16 0.05 -14.32 -15.13
CA SER A 16 1.17 -15.11 -15.64
C SER A 16 1.81 -16.01 -14.58
N TYR A 17 1.66 -15.66 -13.29
CA TYR A 17 2.29 -16.35 -12.16
C TYR A 17 1.27 -16.61 -11.02
N PRO A 18 0.21 -17.41 -11.27
CA PRO A 18 -0.91 -17.56 -10.32
C PRO A 18 -0.54 -18.20 -8.99
N ASP A 19 0.57 -18.95 -8.93
CA ASP A 19 1.04 -19.62 -7.70
C ASP A 19 1.92 -18.72 -6.81
N TYR A 20 2.19 -17.49 -7.25
CA TYR A 20 3.06 -16.55 -6.52
C TYR A 20 2.24 -15.52 -5.76
N ASN A 21 2.74 -15.15 -4.59
CA ASN A 21 2.19 -14.03 -3.84
C ASN A 21 2.77 -12.71 -4.34
N ILE A 22 1.97 -11.66 -4.25
CA ILE A 22 2.34 -10.31 -4.67
C ILE A 22 2.69 -9.51 -3.41
N LEU A 23 3.79 -8.77 -3.48
CA LEU A 23 4.17 -7.76 -2.50
C LEU A 23 4.56 -6.49 -3.27
N ILE A 24 3.84 -5.41 -2.99
CA ILE A 24 4.05 -4.10 -3.63
C ILE A 24 4.40 -3.12 -2.52
N ASN A 25 5.55 -2.48 -2.64
CA ASN A 25 6.00 -1.40 -1.78
C ASN A 25 6.29 -0.18 -2.66
N GLY A 26 5.75 0.98 -2.31
CA GLY A 26 6.04 2.19 -3.04
C GLY A 26 5.36 3.43 -2.48
N ASP A 27 5.79 4.59 -2.99
CA ASP A 27 5.15 5.88 -2.76
C ASP A 27 3.98 6.05 -3.75
N PHE A 28 2.75 5.98 -3.24
CA PHE A 28 1.54 6.18 -4.03
C PHE A 28 1.12 7.65 -4.06
N ASN A 29 1.67 8.47 -3.15
CA ASN A 29 1.39 9.89 -3.01
C ASN A 29 -0.12 10.22 -3.03
N LEU A 30 -0.88 9.53 -2.18
CA LEU A 30 -2.32 9.69 -2.03
C LEU A 30 -2.64 10.42 -0.70
N PRO A 31 -2.50 11.76 -0.64
CA PRO A 31 -2.80 12.52 0.57
C PRO A 31 -4.29 12.46 0.92
N GLY A 32 -4.61 12.53 2.22
CA GLY A 32 -5.99 12.43 2.72
C GLY A 32 -6.54 11.00 2.79
N SER A 33 -5.72 10.01 2.42
CA SER A 33 -6.04 8.60 2.61
C SER A 33 -5.98 8.25 4.10
N CYS A 34 -7.12 7.83 4.66
CA CYS A 34 -7.18 7.33 6.04
C CYS A 34 -7.38 5.82 6.00
N TRP A 35 -6.44 5.09 6.59
CA TRP A 35 -6.45 3.63 6.64
C TRP A 35 -6.90 3.22 8.04
N ASP A 36 -8.15 2.78 8.16
CA ASP A 36 -8.69 2.30 9.41
C ASP A 36 -8.47 0.80 9.50
N GLY A 37 -7.76 0.36 10.54
CA GLY A 37 -7.57 -1.08 10.80
C GLY A 37 -8.86 -1.81 11.22
N SER A 38 -10.03 -1.17 11.13
CA SER A 38 -11.35 -1.73 11.42
C SER A 38 -11.93 -2.55 10.28
N ASN A 39 -11.53 -2.28 9.03
CA ASN A 39 -11.91 -3.09 7.89
C ASN A 39 -10.83 -4.15 7.60
N ASP A 40 -11.23 -5.35 7.21
CA ASP A 40 -10.30 -6.47 6.90
C ASP A 40 -9.30 -6.16 5.78
N ASP A 41 -9.56 -5.11 5.00
CA ASP A 41 -8.72 -4.60 3.90
C ASP A 41 -7.95 -3.31 4.26
N GLY A 42 -8.20 -2.77 5.47
CA GLY A 42 -7.44 -1.68 6.08
C GLY A 42 -7.79 -0.25 5.63
N LEU A 43 -8.79 -0.05 4.78
CA LEU A 43 -9.05 1.24 4.14
C LEU A 43 -10.46 1.79 4.41
N SER A 44 -10.57 3.05 4.86
CA SER A 44 -11.86 3.72 5.10
C SER A 44 -12.16 4.84 4.13
N LEU A 45 -11.15 5.61 3.70
CA LEU A 45 -11.36 6.76 2.82
C LEU A 45 -10.16 6.97 1.91
N LEU A 46 -10.37 6.87 0.60
CA LEU A 46 -9.47 7.43 -0.41
C LEU A 46 -10.17 8.60 -1.12
N PRO A 47 -9.64 9.83 -1.03
CA PRO A 47 -10.17 10.94 -1.80
C PRO A 47 -9.76 10.84 -3.28
N GLY A 48 -10.74 10.98 -4.18
CA GLY A 48 -10.52 11.14 -5.63
C GLY A 48 -10.41 9.86 -6.45
N ASP A 49 -10.21 10.02 -7.76
CA ASP A 49 -10.29 8.93 -8.75
C ASP A 49 -9.19 7.87 -8.58
N LYS A 50 -7.96 8.29 -8.25
CA LYS A 50 -6.85 7.37 -7.98
C LYS A 50 -7.15 6.43 -6.81
N GLY A 51 -7.86 6.95 -5.81
CA GLY A 51 -8.29 6.18 -4.67
C GLY A 51 -9.17 4.99 -5.06
N ARG A 52 -10.17 5.26 -5.89
CA ARG A 52 -11.09 4.24 -6.39
C ARG A 52 -10.38 3.20 -7.23
N VAL A 53 -9.51 3.63 -8.14
CA VAL A 53 -8.70 2.72 -8.98
C VAL A 53 -7.85 1.78 -8.11
N LEU A 54 -7.19 2.31 -7.08
CA LEU A 54 -6.39 1.49 -6.16
C LEU A 54 -7.27 0.46 -5.43
N LEU A 55 -8.45 0.88 -4.96
CA LEU A 55 -9.40 0.01 -4.26
C LEU A 55 -9.89 -1.15 -5.13
N ASP A 56 -10.33 -0.83 -6.35
CA ASP A 56 -10.81 -1.82 -7.32
C ASP A 56 -9.71 -2.86 -7.61
N PHE A 57 -8.47 -2.37 -7.76
CA PHE A 57 -7.31 -3.22 -8.00
C PHE A 57 -6.95 -4.10 -6.79
N MET A 58 -6.99 -3.55 -5.58
CA MET A 58 -6.74 -4.33 -4.36
C MET A 58 -7.73 -5.48 -4.23
N GLN A 59 -9.01 -5.23 -4.53
CA GLN A 59 -10.04 -6.27 -4.53
C GLN A 59 -9.79 -7.32 -5.61
N LEU A 60 -9.47 -6.87 -6.84
CA LEU A 60 -9.21 -7.76 -7.97
C LEU A 60 -8.06 -8.74 -7.69
N LEU A 61 -6.97 -8.27 -7.09
CA LEU A 61 -5.78 -9.07 -6.80
C LEU A 61 -5.72 -9.61 -5.36
N SER A 62 -6.81 -9.48 -4.59
CA SER A 62 -6.85 -9.90 -3.19
C SER A 62 -5.71 -9.32 -2.34
N LEU A 63 -5.35 -8.07 -2.59
CA LEU A 63 -4.30 -7.36 -1.87
C LEU A 63 -4.86 -6.69 -0.63
N LYS A 64 -4.09 -6.77 0.45
CA LYS A 64 -4.33 -6.05 1.71
C LYS A 64 -3.19 -5.12 2.01
N GLN A 65 -3.48 -4.01 2.68
CA GLN A 65 -2.44 -3.15 3.20
C GLN A 65 -1.92 -3.65 4.55
N TYR A 66 -0.60 -3.56 4.75
CA TYR A 66 0.07 -3.98 5.99
C TYR A 66 0.70 -2.85 6.79
N ASN A 67 1.14 -1.76 6.16
CA ASN A 67 1.77 -0.65 6.89
C ASN A 67 0.70 0.31 7.45
N ARG A 68 1.01 0.94 8.59
CA ARG A 68 0.09 1.86 9.31
C ARG A 68 0.77 3.17 9.74
N TYR A 69 1.99 3.42 9.24
CA TYR A 69 2.84 4.50 9.72
C TYR A 69 2.58 5.78 8.93
N ALA A 70 1.60 6.56 9.38
CA ALA A 70 1.35 7.88 8.82
C ALA A 70 2.46 8.88 9.19
N ASN A 71 2.69 9.86 8.33
CA ASN A 71 3.60 10.97 8.61
C ASN A 71 3.04 11.93 9.66
N SER A 72 3.82 12.97 10.02
CA SER A 72 3.43 13.97 11.01
C SER A 72 2.15 14.76 10.67
N SER A 73 1.70 14.70 9.41
CA SER A 73 0.45 15.30 8.94
C SER A 73 -0.69 14.27 8.85
N ASN A 74 -0.52 13.09 9.42
CA ASN A 74 -1.47 11.97 9.41
C ASN A 74 -1.82 11.49 7.99
N ASN A 75 -0.89 11.62 7.04
CA ASN A 75 -1.01 11.05 5.71
C ASN A 75 -0.19 9.76 5.60
N LEU A 76 -0.75 8.75 4.93
CA LEU A 76 -0.04 7.55 4.53
C LEU A 76 0.27 7.62 3.03
N LEU A 77 1.49 8.01 2.69
CA LEU A 77 1.92 8.20 1.30
C LEU A 77 2.53 6.93 0.70
N ASP A 78 3.34 6.25 1.50
CA ASP A 78 3.90 4.95 1.15
C ASP A 78 2.95 3.83 1.54
N LEU A 79 2.74 2.85 0.66
CA LEU A 79 1.91 1.68 0.93
C LEU A 79 2.70 0.40 0.75
N CYS A 80 2.47 -0.55 1.65
CA CYS A 80 2.86 -1.95 1.54
C CYS A 80 1.59 -2.78 1.35
N LEU A 81 1.38 -3.25 0.13
CA LEU A 81 0.23 -4.05 -0.28
C LEU A 81 0.68 -5.48 -0.56
N SER A 82 -0.09 -6.48 -0.12
CA SER A 82 0.25 -7.87 -0.40
C SER A 82 -0.95 -8.80 -0.40
N SER A 83 -0.87 -9.86 -1.21
CA SER A 83 -1.78 -11.00 -1.15
C SER A 83 -1.39 -12.04 -0.08
N ILE A 84 -0.22 -11.88 0.56
CA ILE A 84 0.22 -12.75 1.67
C ILE A 84 -0.65 -12.40 2.88
N GLY A 85 -1.45 -13.35 3.38
CA GLY A 85 -2.41 -13.10 4.47
C GLY A 85 -1.81 -12.88 5.87
N ILE A 86 -0.50 -13.02 6.04
CA ILE A 86 0.20 -12.85 7.32
C ILE A 86 1.51 -12.10 7.08
N LEU A 87 1.43 -10.77 7.06
CA LEU A 87 2.60 -9.90 7.14
C LEU A 87 2.48 -9.04 8.40
N THR A 88 3.60 -8.89 9.10
CA THR A 88 3.73 -7.92 10.19
C THR A 88 4.76 -6.91 9.76
N LEU A 89 4.46 -5.63 9.96
CA LEU A 89 5.39 -4.54 9.75
C LEU A 89 5.58 -3.79 11.06
N ASN A 90 6.82 -3.39 11.30
CA ASN A 90 7.29 -2.69 12.48
C ASN A 90 7.84 -1.31 12.09
N ALA A 91 7.83 -0.39 13.05
CA ALA A 91 8.51 0.89 12.88
C ALA A 91 10.02 0.65 12.97
N VAL A 92 10.79 1.31 12.12
CA VAL A 92 12.25 1.16 12.15
C VAL A 92 12.81 1.72 13.45
N SER A 93 13.48 0.86 14.23
CA SER A 93 14.11 1.25 15.49
C SER A 93 15.47 1.91 15.32
N THR A 94 16.22 1.49 14.30
CA THR A 94 17.61 1.93 14.03
C THR A 94 17.76 2.30 12.56
N PRO A 95 17.42 3.53 12.15
CA PRO A 95 17.50 3.93 10.76
C PRO A 95 18.96 4.05 10.31
N ILE A 96 19.26 3.57 9.11
CA ILE A 96 20.61 3.63 8.50
C ILE A 96 20.95 5.07 8.07
N PHE A 97 19.93 5.86 7.72
CA PHE A 97 20.03 7.25 7.29
C PHE A 97 19.06 8.13 8.07
N SER A 98 19.18 9.45 7.91
CA SER A 98 18.20 10.39 8.45
C SER A 98 16.80 10.07 7.93
N ILE A 99 15.82 10.00 8.83
CA ILE A 99 14.42 9.72 8.50
C ILE A 99 13.83 10.90 7.72
N ASP A 100 13.19 10.60 6.59
CA ASP A 100 12.31 11.54 5.90
C ASP A 100 10.98 11.66 6.67
N PRO A 101 10.62 12.85 7.19
CA PRO A 101 9.38 13.03 7.93
C PRO A 101 8.12 12.76 7.09
N ALA A 102 8.18 12.95 5.77
CA ALA A 102 7.04 12.72 4.88
C ALA A 102 6.82 11.23 4.56
N HIS A 103 7.89 10.45 4.62
CA HIS A 103 7.96 9.02 4.27
C HIS A 103 8.58 8.19 5.41
N PRO A 104 7.88 8.01 6.54
CA PRO A 104 8.40 7.26 7.67
C PRO A 104 8.70 5.80 7.28
N PRO A 105 9.90 5.28 7.56
CA PRO A 105 10.29 3.93 7.15
C PRO A 105 9.65 2.86 8.04
N PHE A 106 9.53 1.65 7.49
CA PHE A 106 9.05 0.45 8.18
C PHE A 106 9.90 -0.78 7.83
N GLU A 107 9.89 -1.78 8.70
CA GLU A 107 10.64 -3.04 8.58
C GLU A 107 9.73 -4.26 8.78
N PHE A 108 10.13 -5.42 8.25
CA PHE A 108 9.43 -6.70 8.44
C PHE A 108 9.88 -7.36 9.74
#